data_AF-A0A151T768-F1
#
_entry.id   AF-A0A151T768-F1
#
_cell.length_a   1.000
_cell.length_b   1.000
_cell.length_c   1.000
_cell.angle_alpha   90.00
_cell.angle_beta   90.00
_cell.angle_gamma   90.00
#
_symmetry.space_group_name_H-M   'P 1'
#
loop_
_entity.id
_entity.type
_entity.pdbx_description
1 polymer ?
#
loop_
_entity_poly.entity_id
_entity_poly.type
_entity_poly.pdbx_seq_one_letter_code
_entity_poly.pdbx_strand_id
1 'polypeptide(L)'
;MEAEFKIQMVGCEWSYQIWETLDTYFTSQTRVQIKQLKIQLRSIKKTSSITLYLLEIKKVVDTLAVIGAPLNVEEHFDAIVDGLPDEYDGFVTSILSRKDPYTIKEIEALLMTQEDRLES
;
A
#
# COMPACT_ATOMS: atom_id res chain seq x y z
N MET A 1 14.77 -21.12 -8.63
CA MET A 1 14.21 -21.92 -7.53
C MET A 1 15.29 -22.01 -6.46
N GLU A 2 15.15 -21.18 -5.44
CA GLU A 2 16.22 -20.79 -4.50
C GLU A 2 16.73 -21.98 -3.68
N ALA A 3 18.03 -21.98 -3.34
CA ALA A 3 18.68 -23.09 -2.63
C ALA A 3 18.03 -23.39 -1.26
N GLU A 4 17.43 -22.38 -0.63
CA GLU A 4 16.71 -22.49 0.64
C GLU A 4 15.44 -23.36 0.54
N PHE A 5 14.74 -23.28 -0.59
CA PHE A 5 13.53 -24.07 -0.85
C PHE A 5 13.83 -25.57 -0.90
N LYS A 6 14.95 -25.96 -1.53
CA LYS A 6 15.38 -27.36 -1.61
C LYS A 6 15.74 -27.95 -0.25
N ILE A 7 16.25 -27.14 0.67
CA ILE A 7 16.63 -27.58 2.01
C ILE A 7 15.39 -27.89 2.85
N GLN A 8 14.33 -27.08 2.74
CA GLN A 8 13.06 -27.35 3.45
C GLN A 8 12.33 -28.61 2.99
N MET A 9 12.65 -29.12 1.80
CA MET A 9 12.06 -30.34 1.25
C MET A 9 12.79 -31.62 1.68
N VAL A 10 13.97 -31.51 2.30
CA VAL A 10 14.74 -32.67 2.77
C VAL A 10 14.01 -33.31 3.96
N GLY A 11 13.44 -34.50 3.74
CA GLY A 11 12.70 -35.26 4.76
C GLY A 11 11.20 -35.43 4.50
N CYS A 12 10.66 -34.85 3.42
CA CYS A 12 9.28 -35.12 3.00
C CYS A 12 9.21 -36.48 2.29
N GLU A 13 8.46 -37.44 2.82
CA GLU A 13 8.25 -38.76 2.22
C GLU A 13 7.01 -38.79 1.31
N TRP A 14 6.04 -37.92 1.55
CA TRP A 14 4.75 -37.91 0.85
C TRP A 14 4.47 -36.58 0.18
N SER A 15 3.74 -36.62 -0.94
CA SER A 15 3.38 -35.43 -1.72
C SER A 15 2.62 -34.36 -0.92
N TYR A 16 1.82 -34.75 0.08
CA TYR A 16 1.09 -33.80 0.92
C TYR A 16 2.02 -32.96 1.82
N GLN A 17 3.14 -33.53 2.31
CA GLN A 17 4.10 -32.81 3.15
C GLN A 17 4.87 -31.76 2.32
N ILE A 18 5.18 -32.10 1.07
CA ILE A 18 5.76 -31.19 0.09
C ILE A 18 4.81 -30.01 -0.15
N TRP A 19 3.51 -30.28 -0.33
CA TRP A 19 2.49 -29.24 -0.49
C TRP A 19 2.30 -28.37 0.76
N GLU A 20 2.29 -28.96 1.95
CA GLU A 20 2.18 -28.20 3.22
C GLU A 20 3.40 -27.29 3.45
N THR A 21 4.60 -27.79 3.15
CA THR A 21 5.84 -27.00 3.24
C THR A 21 5.84 -25.88 2.21
N LEU A 22 5.41 -26.16 0.99
CA LEU A 22 5.24 -25.16 -0.08
C LEU A 22 4.26 -24.07 0.36
N ASP A 23 3.07 -24.45 0.80
CA ASP A 23 2.03 -23.53 1.24
C ASP A 23 2.51 -22.66 2.39
N THR A 24 3.17 -23.25 3.38
CA THR A 24 3.73 -22.52 4.53
C THR A 24 4.81 -21.53 4.10
N TYR A 25 5.73 -21.96 3.23
CA TYR A 25 6.83 -21.13 2.75
C TYR A 25 6.30 -19.92 1.97
N PHE A 26 5.45 -20.15 0.97
CA PHE A 26 4.88 -19.08 0.17
C PHE A 26 3.96 -18.17 0.98
N THR A 27 3.12 -18.74 1.87
CA THR A 27 2.28 -17.94 2.77
C THR A 27 3.11 -17.05 3.69
N SER A 28 4.21 -17.58 4.25
CA SER A 28 5.13 -16.80 5.07
C SER A 28 5.77 -15.66 4.27
N GLN A 29 6.24 -15.97 3.06
CA GLN A 29 6.92 -15.00 2.21
C GLN A 29 5.98 -13.90 1.72
N THR A 30 4.76 -14.25 1.29
CA THR A 30 3.71 -13.27 0.95
C THR A 30 3.37 -12.38 2.14
N ARG A 31 3.26 -12.93 3.36
CA ARG A 31 3.01 -12.12 4.56
C ARG A 31 4.13 -11.13 4.85
N VAL A 32 5.39 -11.53 4.66
CA VAL A 32 6.55 -10.63 4.81
C VAL A 32 6.51 -9.53 3.75
N GLN A 33 6.25 -9.88 2.49
CA GLN A 33 6.13 -8.92 1.40
C GLN A 33 5.01 -7.90 1.63
N ILE A 34 3.83 -8.34 2.06
CA ILE A 34 2.71 -7.45 2.43
C ILE A 34 3.13 -6.47 3.52
N LYS A 35 3.79 -6.97 4.59
CA LYS A 35 4.28 -6.09 5.67
C LYS A 35 5.29 -5.08 5.17
N GLN A 36 6.24 -5.50 4.33
CA GLN A 36 7.25 -4.61 3.76
C GLN A 36 6.61 -3.53 2.88
N LEU A 37 5.63 -3.88 2.04
CA LEU A 37 4.90 -2.92 1.22
C LEU A 37 4.09 -1.94 2.08
N LYS A 38 3.44 -2.40 3.16
CA LYS A 38 2.75 -1.50 4.10
C LYS A 38 3.72 -0.54 4.82
N ILE A 39 4.93 -0.98 5.13
CA ILE A 39 5.98 -0.11 5.70
C ILE A 39 6.46 0.90 4.66
N GLN A 40 6.69 0.46 3.42
CA GLN A 40 7.08 1.34 2.31
C GLN A 40 6.01 2.41 2.08
N LEU A 41 4.74 2.01 2.02
CA LEU A 41 3.60 2.90 1.85
C LEU A 41 3.60 4.05 2.87
N ARG A 42 3.76 3.74 4.16
CA ARG A 42 3.83 4.73 5.25
C ARG A 42 5.07 5.63 5.21
N SER A 43 6.12 5.20 4.51
CA SER A 43 7.35 5.98 4.35
C SER A 43 7.31 6.93 3.15
N ILE A 44 6.29 6.83 2.27
CA ILE A 44 6.15 7.72 1.12
C ILE A 44 5.73 9.09 1.65
N LYS A 45 6.54 10.10 1.36
CA LYS A 45 6.25 11.50 1.66
C LYS A 45 6.17 12.31 0.38
N LYS A 46 5.38 13.38 0.39
CA LYS A 46 5.36 14.37 -0.69
C LYS A 46 6.67 15.14 -0.68
N THR A 47 7.54 14.85 -1.65
CA THR A 47 8.84 15.54 -1.84
C THR A 47 8.82 16.48 -3.06
N SER A 48 7.80 16.37 -3.92
CA SER A 48 7.66 17.13 -5.16
C SER A 48 6.17 17.41 -5.43
N SER A 49 5.67 17.19 -6.65
CA SER A 49 4.25 17.37 -6.98
C SER A 49 3.35 16.30 -6.39
N ILE A 50 2.09 16.64 -6.11
CA ILE A 50 1.02 15.72 -5.70
C ILE A 50 0.90 14.59 -6.73
N THR A 51 1.04 14.89 -8.02
CA THR A 51 0.93 13.87 -9.08
C THR A 51 1.99 12.77 -8.94
N LEU A 52 3.25 13.15 -8.72
CA LEU A 52 4.33 12.18 -8.52
C LEU A 52 4.15 11.41 -7.21
N TYR A 53 3.71 12.10 -6.15
CA TYR A 53 3.41 11.50 -4.86
C TYR A 53 2.31 10.44 -4.94
N LEU A 54 1.16 10.76 -5.55
CA LEU A 54 0.06 9.83 -5.75
C LEU A 54 0.45 8.65 -6.63
N LEU A 55 1.31 8.86 -7.63
CA LEU A 55 1.82 7.79 -8.48
C LEU A 55 2.69 6.78 -7.72
N GLU A 56 3.55 7.24 -6.80
CA GLU A 56 4.34 6.37 -5.94
C GLU A 56 3.47 5.55 -4.99
N ILE A 57 2.45 6.18 -4.37
CA ILE A 57 1.46 5.48 -3.54
C ILE A 57 0.76 4.41 -4.37
N LYS A 58 0.23 4.80 -5.54
CA LYS A 58 -0.51 3.92 -6.43
C LYS A 58 0.30 2.67 -6.82
N LYS A 59 1.59 2.80 -7.12
CA LYS A 59 2.46 1.64 -7.40
C LYS A 59 2.45 0.62 -6.26
N VAL A 60 2.57 1.08 -5.01
CA VAL A 60 2.57 0.20 -3.84
C VAL A 60 1.19 -0.40 -3.61
N VAL A 61 0.12 0.38 -3.76
CA VAL A 61 -1.27 -0.08 -3.63
C VAL A 61 -1.63 -1.13 -4.68
N ASP A 62 -1.27 -0.90 -5.96
CA ASP A 62 -1.46 -1.87 -7.03
C ASP A 62 -0.65 -3.15 -6.76
N THR A 63 0.58 -3.03 -6.26
CA THR A 63 1.39 -4.21 -5.87
C THR A 63 0.74 -5.00 -4.75
N LEU A 64 0.23 -4.32 -3.72
CA LEU A 64 -0.53 -4.93 -2.62
C LEU A 64 -1.79 -5.65 -3.13
N ALA A 65 -2.52 -5.05 -4.07
CA ALA A 65 -3.68 -5.68 -4.69
C ALA A 65 -3.31 -6.94 -5.49
N VAL A 66 -2.22 -6.90 -6.26
CA VAL A 66 -1.73 -8.05 -7.05
C VAL A 66 -1.37 -9.25 -6.18
N ILE A 67 -0.80 -9.02 -4.99
CA ILE A 67 -0.45 -10.11 -4.05
C ILE A 67 -1.60 -10.51 -3.12
N GLY A 68 -2.83 -10.07 -3.41
CA GLY A 68 -4.05 -10.47 -2.68
C GLY A 68 -4.29 -9.71 -1.38
N ALA A 69 -3.67 -8.55 -1.19
CA ALA A 69 -3.85 -7.68 -0.03
C ALA A 69 -4.28 -6.25 -0.43
N PRO A 70 -5.39 -6.08 -1.19
CA PRO A 70 -5.86 -4.76 -1.58
C PRO A 70 -6.20 -3.91 -0.36
N LEU A 71 -5.91 -2.61 -0.43
CA LEU A 71 -6.31 -1.66 0.60
C LEU A 71 -7.79 -1.30 0.44
N ASN A 72 -8.47 -1.10 1.57
CA ASN A 72 -9.78 -0.46 1.55
C ASN A 72 -9.65 1.07 1.36
N VAL A 73 -10.78 1.76 1.21
CA VAL A 73 -10.79 3.22 0.95
C VAL A 73 -10.18 4.00 2.12
N GLU A 74 -10.45 3.59 3.36
CA GLU A 74 -9.90 4.26 4.55
C GLU A 74 -8.39 4.07 4.65
N GLU A 75 -7.88 2.84 4.51
CA GLU A 75 -6.43 2.54 4.53
C GLU A 75 -5.67 3.27 3.41
N HIS A 76 -6.28 3.42 2.23
CA HIS A 76 -5.67 4.17 1.13
C HIS A 76 -5.71 5.68 1.43
N PHE A 77 -6.80 6.19 2.01
CA PHE A 77 -6.86 7.58 2.45
C PHE A 77 -5.81 7.88 3.53
N ASP A 78 -5.72 7.05 4.57
CA ASP A 78 -4.69 7.15 5.62
C ASP A 78 -3.28 7.17 5.02
N ALA A 79 -2.99 6.26 4.08
CA ALA A 79 -1.70 6.21 3.40
C ALA A 79 -1.37 7.49 2.60
N ILE A 80 -2.38 8.17 2.06
CA ILE A 80 -2.21 9.44 1.37
C ILE A 80 -1.99 10.57 2.37
N VAL A 81 -2.68 10.60 3.50
CA VAL A 81 -2.55 11.73 4.44
C VAL A 81 -1.30 11.64 5.31
N ASP A 82 -0.82 10.44 5.65
CA ASP A 82 0.41 10.19 6.43
C ASP A 82 1.67 10.80 5.78
N GLY A 83 1.67 10.97 4.46
CA GLY A 83 2.81 11.50 3.71
C GLY A 83 2.67 12.96 3.27
N LEU A 84 1.55 13.63 3.59
CA LEU A 84 1.35 15.04 3.25
C LEU A 84 2.01 15.98 4.27
N PRO A 85 2.52 17.14 3.83
CA PRO A 85 3.02 18.18 4.72
C PRO A 85 1.88 18.92 5.43
N ASP A 86 2.20 19.61 6.53
CA ASP A 86 1.23 20.30 7.41
C ASP A 86 0.38 21.36 6.69
N GLU A 87 0.82 21.88 5.54
CA GLU A 87 0.05 22.80 4.69
C GLU A 87 -1.27 22.18 4.16
N TYR A 88 -1.37 20.84 4.14
CA TYR A 88 -2.58 20.11 3.76
C TYR A 88 -3.49 19.76 4.94
N ASP A 89 -3.15 20.10 6.19
CA ASP A 89 -3.94 19.72 7.38
C ASP A 89 -5.40 20.23 7.30
N GLY A 90 -5.60 21.44 6.77
CA GLY A 90 -6.94 22.00 6.52
C GLY A 90 -7.74 21.21 5.47
N PHE A 91 -7.06 20.65 4.47
CA PHE A 91 -7.68 19.74 3.49
C PHE A 91 -8.08 18.42 4.16
N VAL A 92 -7.18 17.81 4.93
CA VAL A 92 -7.43 16.55 5.65
C VAL A 92 -8.63 16.70 6.59
N THR A 93 -8.65 17.76 7.41
CA THR A 93 -9.76 18.06 8.32
C THR A 93 -11.09 18.23 7.58
N SER A 94 -11.06 18.87 6.40
CA SER A 94 -12.27 19.07 5.58
C SER A 94 -12.85 17.76 5.05
N ILE A 95 -11.99 16.82 4.64
CA ILE A 95 -12.41 15.48 4.21
C ILE A 95 -12.95 14.67 5.39
N LEU A 96 -12.24 14.67 6.53
CA LEU A 96 -12.65 13.93 7.74
C LEU A 96 -13.97 14.44 8.34
N SER A 97 -14.27 15.73 8.17
CA SER A 97 -15.52 16.33 8.66
C SER A 97 -16.73 16.02 7.77
N ARG A 98 -16.52 15.42 6.60
CA ARG A 98 -17.58 15.12 5.64
C ARG A 98 -18.43 13.95 6.12
N LYS A 99 -19.74 14.06 5.94
CA LYS A 99 -20.70 12.98 6.26
C LYS A 99 -20.95 12.03 5.07
N ASP A 100 -20.76 12.53 3.85
CA ASP A 100 -20.96 11.78 2.62
C ASP A 100 -19.77 10.85 2.33
N PRO A 101 -20.02 9.63 1.81
CA PRO A 101 -18.96 8.70 1.43
C PRO A 101 -18.07 9.30 0.35
N TYR A 102 -16.75 9.13 0.46
CA TYR A 102 -15.75 9.56 -0.53
C TYR A 102 -15.16 8.38 -1.30
N THR A 103 -14.60 8.69 -2.46
CA THR A 103 -13.82 7.74 -3.26
C THR A 103 -12.39 8.24 -3.39
N ILE A 104 -11.42 7.32 -3.51
CA ILE A 104 -10.01 7.71 -3.67
C ILE A 104 -9.81 8.62 -4.88
N LYS A 105 -10.48 8.34 -6.01
CA LYS A 105 -10.40 9.20 -7.20
C LYS A 105 -10.82 10.64 -6.94
N GLU A 106 -11.83 10.83 -6.09
CA GLU A 106 -12.28 12.16 -5.70
C GLU A 106 -11.24 12.86 -4.82
N ILE A 107 -10.66 12.13 -3.85
CA ILE A 107 -9.57 12.66 -3.01
C ILE A 107 -8.36 13.05 -3.86
N GLU A 108 -7.94 12.21 -4.81
CA GLU A 108 -6.85 12.50 -5.74
C GLU A 108 -7.12 13.78 -6.54
N ALA A 109 -8.33 13.96 -7.07
CA ALA A 109 -8.71 15.15 -7.83
C ALA A 109 -8.74 16.42 -6.95
N LEU A 110 -9.25 16.32 -5.73
CA LEU A 110 -9.28 17.43 -4.80
C LEU A 110 -7.86 17.82 -4.33
N LEU A 111 -6.96 16.85 -4.15
CA LEU A 111 -5.55 17.10 -3.82
C LEU A 111 -4.83 17.86 -4.94
N MET A 112 -5.06 17.50 -6.20
CA MET A 112 -4.50 18.26 -7.32
C MET A 112 -5.01 19.71 -7.35
N THR A 113 -6.31 19.90 -7.08
CA THR A 113 -6.90 21.25 -6.99
C THR A 113 -6.33 22.05 -5.82
N GLN A 114 -6.03 21.38 -4.70
CA GLN A 114 -5.42 22.00 -3.54
C GLN A 114 -3.97 22.43 -3.80
N GLU A 115 -3.19 21.62 -4.53
CA GLU A 115 -1.83 21.96 -4.94
C GLU A 115 -1.81 23.23 -5.82
N ASP A 116 -2.67 23.31 -6.84
CA ASP A 116 -2.77 24.49 -7.73
C ASP A 116 -3.10 25.78 -6.96
N ARG A 117 -3.93 25.66 -5.91
CA ARG A 117 -4.28 26.79 -5.03
C ARG A 117 -3.16 27.19 -4.08
N LEU A 118 -2.27 26.28 -3.71
CA LEU A 118 -1.13 26.56 -2.84
C LEU A 118 0.06 27.13 -3.64
N GLU A 119 0.17 26.77 -4.92
CA GLU A 119 1.22 27.25 -5.83
C GLU A 119 0.87 28.60 -6.51
N SER A 120 -0.38 29.06 -6.42
CA SER A 120 -0.85 30.39 -6.85
C SER A 120 -0.58 31.49 -5.82
#